data_AF-A0A084Y4D3-F1
#
_entry.id   AF-A0A084Y4D3-F1
#
_cell.length_a   1.000
_cell.length_b   1.000
_cell.length_c   1.000
_cell.angle_alpha   90.00
_cell.angle_beta   90.00
_cell.angle_gamma   90.00
#
_symmetry.space_group_name_H-M   'P 1'
#
loop_
_entity.id
_entity.type
_entity.pdbx_description
1 polymer ?
#
loop_
_entity_poly.entity_id
_entity_poly.type
_entity_poly.pdbx_seq_one_letter_code
_entity_poly.pdbx_strand_id
1 'polypeptide(L)'
;MLTKLERYIDQLGELNNKLIVLAGPRGSGKTKLLQELGAKLGVQPLNVNLELGRRLSATPHAGRGFSVGQLLRDIADKERKDDLLLLDNLELLFERGLQINPLDLR
;
A
#
# COMPACT_ATOMS: atom_id res chain seq x y z
N MET A 1 -12.57 12.23 -11.55
CA MET A 1 -11.36 12.01 -10.71
C MET A 1 -10.56 10.82 -11.19
N LEU A 2 -11.19 9.67 -11.45
CA LEU A 2 -10.53 8.49 -12.03
C LEU A 2 -9.68 8.79 -13.27
N THR A 3 -10.24 9.46 -14.28
CA THR A 3 -9.51 9.85 -15.50
C THR A 3 -8.25 10.67 -15.25
N LYS A 4 -8.25 11.49 -14.19
CA LYS A 4 -7.08 12.29 -13.81
C LYS A 4 -5.99 11.41 -13.19
N LEU A 5 -6.38 10.43 -12.37
CA LEU A 5 -5.48 9.47 -11.75
C LEU A 5 -4.85 8.54 -12.79
N GLU A 6 -5.63 8.07 -13.76
CA GLU A 6 -5.14 7.27 -14.89
C GLU A 6 -4.06 8.00 -15.68
N ARG A 7 -4.33 9.26 -16.05
CA ARG A 7 -3.33 10.09 -16.72
C ARG A 7 -2.05 10.25 -15.90
N TYR A 8 -2.14 10.34 -14.57
CA TYR A 8 -0.94 10.40 -13.74
C TYR A 8 -0.16 9.09 -13.74
N ILE A 9 -0.85 7.95 -13.78
CA ILE A 9 -0.21 6.63 -13.85
C ILE A 9 0.55 6.48 -15.17
N ASP A 10 -0.05 6.88 -16.29
CA ASP A 10 0.62 6.83 -17.61
C ASP A 10 1.87 7.73 -17.66
N GLN A 11 1.83 8.86 -16.94
CA GLN A 11 2.94 9.82 -16.85
C GLN A 11 4.04 9.42 -15.86
N LEU A 12 3.83 8.40 -15.00
CA LEU A 12 4.83 8.03 -13.98
C LEU A 12 6.19 7.67 -14.58
N GLY A 13 6.18 6.95 -15.72
CA GLY A 13 7.39 6.56 -16.43
C GLY A 13 8.20 7.74 -16.94
N GLU A 14 7.53 8.82 -17.35
CA GLU A 14 8.18 10.06 -17.83
C GLU A 14 8.74 10.89 -16.67
N LEU A 15 8.09 10.82 -15.50
CA LEU A 15 8.41 11.63 -14.33
C LEU A 15 9.49 11.00 -13.43
N ASN A 16 10.06 9.85 -13.80
CA ASN A 16 10.96 9.05 -12.94
C ASN A 16 10.38 8.78 -11.54
N ASN A 17 9.05 8.82 -11.40
CA ASN A 17 8.35 8.63 -10.15
C ASN A 17 7.76 7.23 -10.10
N LYS A 18 7.87 6.58 -8.93
CA LYS A 18 7.34 5.22 -8.71
C LYS A 18 6.14 5.19 -7.76
N LEU A 19 5.70 6.35 -7.26
CA LEU A 19 4.71 6.44 -6.19
C LEU A 19 3.72 7.57 -6.46
N ILE A 20 2.43 7.25 -6.32
CA ILE A 20 1.34 8.23 -6.22
C ILE A 20 0.70 8.07 -4.85
N VAL A 21 0.53 9.19 -4.13
CA VAL A 21 -0.17 9.21 -2.84
C VAL A 21 -1.54 9.84 -3.02
N LEU A 22 -2.59 9.06 -2.77
CA LEU A 22 -3.97 9.54 -2.75
C LEU A 22 -4.34 10.03 -1.34
N ALA A 23 -4.33 11.35 -1.13
CA ALA A 23 -4.65 11.97 0.15
C ALA A 23 -6.03 12.65 0.15
N GLY A 24 -6.71 12.63 1.30
CA GLY A 24 -7.98 13.31 1.49
C GLY A 24 -8.66 12.91 2.81
N PRO A 25 -9.70 13.63 3.25
CA PRO A 25 -10.42 13.34 4.50
C PRO A 25 -10.97 11.91 4.56
N ARG A 26 -11.24 11.41 5.78
CA ARG A 26 -11.97 10.14 5.94
C ARG A 26 -13.32 10.24 5.23
N GLY A 27 -13.75 9.15 4.59
CA GLY A 27 -15.01 9.13 3.84
C GLY A 27 -15.00 9.84 2.49
N SER A 28 -13.87 10.43 2.04
CA SER A 28 -13.80 11.15 0.76
C SER A 28 -13.82 10.25 -0.49
N GLY A 29 -14.09 8.95 -0.36
CA GLY A 29 -14.20 8.03 -1.49
C GLY A 29 -12.88 7.47 -2.04
N LYS A 30 -11.75 7.59 -1.31
CA LYS A 30 -10.43 7.09 -1.77
C LYS A 30 -10.42 5.61 -2.12
N THR A 31 -10.91 4.77 -1.20
CA THR A 31 -11.04 3.32 -1.42
C THR A 31 -11.90 3.01 -2.63
N LYS A 32 -13.04 3.71 -2.80
CA LYS A 32 -13.90 3.54 -3.97
C LYS A 32 -13.16 3.90 -5.26
N LEU A 33 -12.43 5.02 -5.29
CA LEU A 33 -11.63 5.43 -6.43
C LEU A 33 -10.53 4.41 -6.78
N LEU A 34 -9.86 3.86 -5.77
CA LEU A 34 -8.82 2.86 -5.95
C LEU A 34 -9.39 1.52 -6.45
N GLN A 35 -10.58 1.13 -5.98
CA GLN A 35 -11.32 -0.04 -6.46
C GLN A 35 -11.78 0.13 -7.91
N GLU A 36 -12.30 1.30 -8.29
CA GLU A 36 -12.67 1.60 -9.68
C GLU A 36 -11.46 1.55 -10.61
N LEU A 37 -10.31 2.09 -10.16
CA LEU A 37 -9.06 2.01 -10.89
C LEU A 37 -8.60 0.55 -11.05
N GLY A 38 -8.60 -0.21 -9.96
CA GLY A 38 -8.20 -1.61 -9.98
C GLY A 38 -9.06 -2.46 -10.92
N ALA A 39 -10.38 -2.27 -10.88
CA ALA A 39 -11.32 -2.94 -11.78
C ALA A 39 -11.01 -2.65 -13.26
N LYS A 40 -10.65 -1.40 -13.58
CA LYS A 40 -10.34 -0.99 -14.96
C LYS A 40 -8.98 -1.49 -15.45
N LEU A 41 -8.00 -1.59 -14.55
CA LEU A 41 -6.64 -2.04 -14.87
C LEU A 41 -6.45 -3.57 -14.68
N GLY A 42 -7.46 -4.29 -14.20
CA GLY A 42 -7.36 -5.72 -13.93
C GLY A 42 -6.49 -6.07 -12.72
N VAL A 43 -6.25 -5.11 -11.82
CA VAL A 43 -5.43 -5.23 -10.61
C VAL A 43 -6.31 -5.06 -9.38
N GLN A 44 -6.20 -5.96 -8.39
CA GLN A 44 -6.96 -5.83 -7.15
C GLN A 44 -6.20 -4.95 -6.15
N PRO A 45 -6.81 -3.90 -5.56
CA PRO A 45 -6.18 -3.15 -4.50
C PRO A 45 -5.91 -4.03 -3.27
N LEU A 46 -4.66 -4.02 -2.81
CA LEU A 46 -4.24 -4.71 -1.61
C LEU A 46 -4.69 -3.92 -0.37
N ASN A 47 -5.55 -4.53 0.44
CA ASN A 47 -5.86 -4.01 1.77
C ASN A 47 -4.72 -4.34 2.75
N VAL A 48 -3.85 -3.35 2.99
CA VAL A 48 -2.63 -3.55 3.78
C VAL A 48 -2.97 -3.87 5.24
N ASN A 49 -3.91 -3.15 5.85
CA ASN A 49 -4.34 -3.44 7.22
C ASN A 49 -4.78 -4.89 7.41
N LEU A 50 -5.58 -5.43 6.47
CA LEU A 50 -6.10 -6.79 6.56
C LEU A 50 -4.97 -7.84 6.48
N GLU A 51 -4.16 -7.76 5.42
CA GLU A 51 -3.15 -8.79 5.16
C GLU A 51 -1.97 -8.68 6.15
N LEU A 52 -1.52 -7.47 6.46
CA LEU A 52 -0.49 -7.26 7.47
C LEU A 52 -1.00 -7.63 8.86
N GLY A 53 -2.22 -7.25 9.22
CA GLY A 53 -2.85 -7.60 10.49
C GLY A 53 -2.95 -9.12 10.70
N ARG A 54 -3.26 -9.86 9.63
CA ARG A 54 -3.28 -11.33 9.64
C ARG A 54 -1.91 -11.96 9.90
N ARG A 55 -0.84 -11.41 9.31
CA ARG A 55 0.52 -11.91 9.55
C ARG A 55 1.03 -11.53 10.94
N LEU A 56 0.70 -10.32 11.41
CA LEU A 56 1.09 -9.85 12.73
C LEU A 56 0.38 -10.58 13.87
N SER A 57 -0.87 -11.00 13.69
CA SER A 57 -1.58 -11.79 14.70
C SER A 57 -0.93 -13.16 14.95
N ALA A 58 -0.26 -13.72 13.94
CA ALA A 58 0.54 -14.94 14.04
C ALA A 58 2.00 -14.71 14.50
N THR A 59 2.43 -13.46 14.67
CA THR A 59 3.82 -13.10 15.02
C THR A 59 3.93 -12.66 16.49
N PRO A 60 4.84 -13.25 17.30
CA PRO A 60 5.10 -12.79 18.67
C PRO A 60 5.46 -11.30 18.75
N HIS A 61 5.10 -10.63 19.86
CA HIS A 61 5.33 -9.18 20.04
C HIS A 61 6.81 -8.79 19.97
N ALA A 62 7.71 -9.65 20.46
CA ALA A 62 9.15 -9.47 20.33
C ALA A 62 9.56 -9.69 18.86
N GLY A 63 9.91 -8.61 18.15
CA GLY A 63 10.37 -8.68 16.76
C GLY A 63 9.43 -8.07 15.72
N ARG A 64 8.26 -7.56 16.11
CA ARG A 64 7.29 -6.97 15.16
C ARG A 64 7.84 -5.77 14.39
N GLY A 65 8.57 -4.85 15.03
CA GLY A 65 9.11 -3.67 14.33
C GLY A 65 10.11 -3.99 13.23
N PHE A 66 10.97 -5.00 13.42
CA PHE A 66 11.89 -5.49 12.38
C PHE A 66 11.16 -6.32 11.31
N SER A 67 10.11 -7.04 11.71
CA SER A 67 9.34 -7.93 10.84
C SER A 67 8.41 -7.17 9.88
N VAL A 68 7.79 -6.04 10.28
CA VAL A 68 6.74 -5.38 9.47
C VAL A 68 7.24 -4.94 8.09
N GLY A 69 8.43 -4.33 7.99
CA GLY A 69 8.97 -3.91 6.70
C GLY A 69 9.20 -5.09 5.75
N GLN A 70 9.68 -6.22 6.28
CA GLN A 70 9.85 -7.44 5.50
C GLN A 70 8.51 -8.07 5.14
N LEU A 71 7.58 -8.16 6.09
CA LEU A 71 6.23 -8.67 5.85
C LEU A 71 5.52 -7.87 4.76
N LEU A 72 5.63 -6.54 4.78
CA LEU A 72 5.02 -5.69 3.76
C LEU A 72 5.64 -5.95 2.38
N ARG A 73 6.97 -6.12 2.29
CA ARG A 73 7.64 -6.52 1.05
C ARG A 73 7.14 -7.86 0.53
N ASP A 74 7.10 -8.87 1.40
CA ASP A 74 6.64 -10.21 1.03
C ASP A 74 5.15 -10.23 0.60
N ILE A 75 4.31 -9.36 1.17
CA ILE A 75 2.93 -9.18 0.73
C ILE A 75 2.90 -8.50 -0.64
N ALA A 76 3.64 -7.39 -0.80
CA ALA A 76 3.68 -6.62 -2.04
C ALA A 76 4.19 -7.45 -3.22
N ASP A 77 5.27 -8.22 -3.03
CA ASP A 77 5.88 -9.05 -4.07
C ASP A 77 4.95 -10.18 -4.52
N LYS A 78 4.10 -10.68 -3.62
CA LYS A 78 3.12 -11.72 -3.94
C LYS A 78 1.92 -11.18 -4.73
N GLU A 79 1.45 -9.98 -4.38
CA GLU A 79 0.22 -9.40 -4.93
C GLU A 79 0.46 -8.53 -6.17
N ARG A 80 1.71 -8.15 -6.44
CA ARG A 80 2.09 -7.41 -7.63
C ARG A 80 1.75 -8.21 -8.89
N LYS A 81 0.87 -7.66 -9.72
CA LYS A 81 0.71 -8.04 -11.13
C LYS A 81 1.39 -6.99 -11.99
N ASP A 82 2.27 -7.42 -12.89
CA ASP A 82 3.07 -6.56 -13.76
C ASP A 82 3.86 -5.49 -12.96
N ASP A 83 3.80 -4.23 -13.37
CA ASP A 83 4.54 -3.09 -12.77
C ASP A 83 3.70 -2.20 -11.85
N LEU A 84 2.43 -2.54 -11.58
CA LEU A 84 1.53 -1.72 -10.78
C LEU A 84 1.11 -2.42 -9.48
N LEU A 85 1.30 -1.72 -8.37
CA LEU A 85 0.82 -2.13 -7.05
C LEU A 85 -0.13 -1.07 -6.49
N LEU A 86 -1.37 -1.47 -6.21
CA LEU A 86 -2.38 -0.62 -5.59
C LEU A 86 -2.47 -0.97 -4.10
N LEU A 87 -2.15 -0.01 -3.23
CA LEU A 87 -2.20 -0.17 -1.78
C LEU A 87 -3.36 0.65 -1.19
N ASP A 88 -4.24 0.01 -0.44
CA ASP A 88 -5.30 0.64 0.33
C ASP A 88 -5.13 0.38 1.82
N ASN A 89 -5.77 1.22 2.64
CA ASN A 89 -5.84 1.05 4.09
C ASN A 89 -4.45 0.87 4.74
N LEU A 90 -3.66 1.95 4.74
CA LEU A 90 -2.26 1.96 5.22
C LEU A 90 -2.12 2.30 6.72
N GLU A 91 -3.21 2.51 7.44
CA GLU A 91 -3.21 3.09 8.80
C GLU A 91 -2.43 2.24 9.81
N LEU A 92 -2.46 0.91 9.67
CA LEU A 92 -1.75 -0.01 10.55
C LEU A 92 -0.24 0.21 10.53
N LEU A 93 0.34 0.66 9.41
CA LEU A 93 1.76 0.98 9.31
C LEU A 93 2.17 2.12 10.25
N PHE A 94 1.23 2.92 10.71
CA PHE A 94 1.47 4.06 11.61
C PHE A 94 1.10 3.77 13.07
N GLU A 95 0.77 2.51 13.38
CA GLU A 95 0.44 2.08 14.73
C GLU A 95 1.70 2.12 15.63
N ARG A 96 1.63 2.88 16.73
CA ARG A 96 2.81 3.18 17.56
C ARG A 96 3.46 1.91 18.15
N GLY A 97 2.67 0.89 18.43
CA GLY A 97 3.14 -0.40 18.95
C GLY A 97 4.01 -1.17 17.96
N LEU A 98 3.95 -0.86 16.66
CA LEU A 98 4.81 -1.50 15.66
C LEU A 98 6.25 -0.98 15.69
N GLN A 99 6.51 0.23 16.21
CA GLN A 99 7.86 0.80 16.28
C GLN A 99 8.64 0.73 14.95
N ILE A 100 7.95 0.97 13.82
CA ILE A 100 8.57 0.90 12.49
C ILE A 100 9.64 1.99 12.36
N ASN A 101 10.84 1.62 11.94
CA ASN A 101 11.86 2.57 11.50
C ASN A 101 11.66 2.86 9.99
N PRO A 102 11.20 4.06 9.61
CA PRO A 102 10.84 4.36 8.22
C PRO A 102 12.04 4.49 7.29
N LEU A 103 13.25 4.72 7.81
CA LEU A 103 14.40 5.05 6.98
C LEU A 103 15.44 3.93 6.90
N ASP A 104 15.36 2.90 7.76
CA ASP A 104 16.34 1.79 7.93
C ASP A 104 17.75 2.16 7.42
N LEU A 105 18.27 3.30 7.92
CA LEU A 105 19.56 3.84 7.51
C LEU A 105 20.62 2.92 8.13
N ARG A 106 21.14 2.01 7.32
CA ARG A 106 22.33 1.21 7.62
C ARG A 106 23.54 1.80 6.91
#